data_AF-L9KYN0-F1
#
_entry.id   AF-L9KYN0-F1
#
_cell.length_a   1.000
_cell.length_b   1.000
_cell.length_c   1.000
_cell.angle_alpha   90.00
_cell.angle_beta   90.00
_cell.angle_gamma   90.00
#
_symmetry.space_group_name_H-M   'P 1'
#
loop_
_entity.id
_entity.type
_entity.pdbx_description
1 polymer ?
#
loop_
_entity_poly.entity_id
_entity_poly.type
_entity_poly.pdbx_seq_one_letter_code
_entity_poly.pdbx_strand_id
1 'polypeptide(L)'
;VFLSCKGTQQKDVVIKADAPDTLLLEKHADYIASYGSKKDDYEYCMSEYLRMSGIYWGLTVMDLMGQLHRMNREEILAFIKSCQHECGGISASIGHDPHLLYTLSAVQILTLYDSINVIDINKVVEYVQSLQKEDGSFAGDIWGEIDTRFSFCAVATLALLGKLDAINVEKAIEFVLSCMNFDGGFGCRPGSESHAGQIYCCTGFLAITSQLHQVNSDLLGWWLCERQLPSGGLNGRPEKLPDVCYSWWVLASLKIIGRLHWIDKEKLRSFILACQDEETGGFADRPGDMASIFLTFVDPFHTLFGIAGLSLLGEEQIKPVSPVFCMPEEVLRRVNVQPELWCHLCLGYAEGQDVYSPEGLRMLRNEVMSTSPSVPAASSSSVDVHLHGPRHGFGPQETPQSRPSVQAFSESTLLRTSGAAGDRSSSSSVSRQPPSFQPAPGKAWLGGRVSVNSRLGERGWRLPQKPLSSGLDGG
;
A
#
# COMPACT_ATOMS: atom_id res chain seq x y z
N VAL A 1 -15.25 32.28 37.28
CA VAL A 1 -15.22 30.87 36.82
C VAL A 1 -14.46 30.84 35.50
N PHE A 2 -13.17 30.48 35.51
CA PHE A 2 -12.47 30.22 34.26
C PHE A 2 -12.94 28.85 33.75
N LEU A 3 -13.75 28.85 32.70
CA LEU A 3 -13.99 27.65 31.93
C LEU A 3 -12.68 27.28 31.24
N SER A 4 -11.95 26.34 31.84
CA SER A 4 -10.94 25.59 31.12
C SER A 4 -11.66 24.95 29.94
N CYS A 5 -11.45 25.51 28.75
CA CYS A 5 -11.89 24.92 27.49
C CYS A 5 -11.03 23.68 27.27
N LYS A 6 -11.36 22.59 27.97
CA LYS A 6 -10.86 21.26 27.65
C LYS A 6 -11.32 20.98 26.24
N GLY A 7 -10.42 21.14 25.28
CA GLY A 7 -10.66 20.71 23.90
C GLY A 7 -11.02 19.23 23.87
N THR A 8 -11.58 18.78 22.75
CA THR A 8 -11.81 17.35 22.50
C THR A 8 -10.55 16.56 22.85
N GLN A 9 -10.71 15.48 23.61
CA GLN A 9 -9.58 14.64 23.99
C GLN A 9 -8.95 14.06 22.72
N GLN A 10 -7.79 14.58 22.34
CA GLN A 10 -7.02 14.11 21.18
C GLN A 10 -6.75 12.62 21.36
N LYS A 11 -7.10 11.82 20.35
CA LYS A 11 -6.84 10.38 20.36
C LYS A 11 -5.36 10.17 20.08
N ASP A 12 -4.63 9.78 21.11
CA ASP A 12 -3.23 9.44 21.03
C ASP A 12 -2.92 8.27 21.99
N VAL A 13 -1.80 7.59 21.77
CA VAL A 13 -1.30 6.54 22.67
C VAL A 13 -0.39 7.14 23.74
N VAL A 14 -0.22 6.43 24.85
CA VAL A 14 0.78 6.77 25.87
C VAL A 14 1.88 5.71 25.82
N ILE A 15 3.05 6.10 25.33
CA ILE A 15 4.24 5.25 25.38
C ILE A 15 4.63 5.06 26.86
N LYS A 16 4.80 3.80 27.28
CA LYS A 16 5.23 3.49 28.66
C LYS A 16 6.72 3.80 28.83
N ALA A 17 7.15 4.05 30.06
CA ALA A 17 8.56 4.34 30.37
C ALA A 17 9.50 3.12 30.24
N ASP A 18 8.93 1.93 30.17
CA ASP A 18 9.58 0.63 29.93
C ASP A 18 9.39 0.13 28.48
N ALA A 19 8.93 0.99 27.55
CA ALA A 19 8.80 0.61 26.15
C ALA A 19 10.19 0.54 25.46
N PRO A 20 10.36 -0.30 24.42
CA PRO A 20 11.68 -0.51 23.82
C PRO A 20 12.23 0.74 23.13
N ASP A 21 13.49 1.09 23.45
CA ASP A 21 14.18 2.29 22.96
C ASP A 21 15.40 1.97 22.07
N THR A 22 15.69 0.69 21.87
CA THR A 22 16.79 0.17 21.04
C THR A 22 16.26 -0.77 19.95
N LEU A 23 16.94 -0.84 18.80
CA LEU A 23 16.51 -1.63 17.66
C LEU A 23 16.90 -3.11 17.80
N LEU A 24 15.92 -4.01 17.75
CA LEU A 24 16.08 -5.44 18.00
C LEU A 24 16.27 -6.25 16.70
N LEU A 25 17.21 -5.81 15.84
CA LEU A 25 17.39 -6.28 14.46
C LEU A 25 17.44 -7.81 14.30
N GLU A 26 18.20 -8.50 15.15
CA GLU A 26 18.33 -9.97 15.14
C GLU A 26 17.00 -10.67 15.44
N LYS A 27 16.24 -10.17 16.43
CA LYS A 27 14.91 -10.68 16.77
C LYS A 27 13.91 -10.48 15.64
N HIS A 28 13.92 -9.34 14.94
CA HIS A 28 13.04 -9.14 13.78
C HIS A 28 13.39 -10.09 12.62
N ALA A 29 14.67 -10.36 12.38
CA ALA A 29 15.10 -11.32 11.37
C ALA A 29 14.71 -12.77 11.73
N ASP A 30 14.82 -13.15 13.00
CA ASP A 30 14.39 -14.45 13.52
C ASP A 30 12.87 -14.62 13.47
N TYR A 31 12.12 -13.59 13.85
CA TYR A 31 10.67 -13.52 13.73
C TYR A 31 10.21 -13.83 12.30
N ILE A 32 10.70 -13.08 11.30
CA ILE A 32 10.30 -13.24 9.89
C ILE A 32 10.75 -14.59 9.32
N ALA A 33 11.98 -15.03 9.62
CA ALA A 33 12.45 -16.35 9.21
C ALA A 33 11.60 -17.49 9.80
N SER A 34 11.15 -17.35 11.04
CA SER A 34 10.26 -18.33 11.68
C SER A 34 8.86 -18.30 11.07
N TYR A 35 8.32 -17.12 10.76
CA TYR A 35 6.99 -16.94 10.16
C TYR A 35 6.85 -17.71 8.85
N GLY A 36 7.87 -17.70 7.99
CA GLY A 36 7.90 -18.47 6.74
C GLY A 36 7.91 -19.99 6.89
N SER A 37 8.18 -20.52 8.10
CA SER A 37 8.27 -21.97 8.37
C SER A 37 7.03 -22.56 9.06
N LYS A 38 6.21 -21.74 9.73
CA LYS A 38 5.00 -22.17 10.46
C LYS A 38 3.79 -22.34 9.53
N LYS A 39 3.84 -23.35 8.66
CA LYS A 39 2.81 -23.61 7.62
C LYS A 39 1.50 -24.18 8.18
N ASP A 40 1.52 -24.76 9.38
CA ASP A 40 0.36 -25.41 10.02
C ASP A 40 -0.47 -24.46 10.92
N ASP A 41 -0.15 -23.17 10.96
CA ASP A 41 -0.80 -22.21 11.87
C ASP A 41 -2.17 -21.71 11.34
N TYR A 42 -3.09 -21.38 12.24
CA TYR A 42 -4.41 -20.85 11.91
C TYR A 42 -4.31 -19.48 11.20
N GLU A 43 -3.36 -18.65 11.64
CA GLU A 43 -3.07 -17.36 11.00
C GLU A 43 -2.54 -17.52 9.58
N TYR A 44 -1.76 -18.58 9.31
CA TYR A 44 -1.32 -18.89 7.95
C TYR A 44 -2.54 -19.11 7.06
N CYS A 45 -3.49 -19.97 7.46
CA CYS A 45 -4.73 -20.19 6.71
C CYS A 45 -5.58 -18.92 6.55
N MET A 46 -5.82 -18.16 7.62
CA MET A 46 -6.67 -16.96 7.57
C MET A 46 -6.07 -15.79 6.79
N SER A 47 -4.75 -15.73 6.60
CA SER A 47 -4.04 -14.73 5.79
C SER A 47 -3.84 -15.13 4.32
N GLU A 48 -4.36 -16.27 3.88
CA GLU A 48 -4.09 -16.80 2.53
C GLU A 48 -4.49 -15.84 1.40
N TYR A 49 -5.60 -15.11 1.58
CA TYR A 49 -6.10 -14.12 0.61
C TYR A 49 -5.16 -12.92 0.39
N LEU A 50 -4.09 -12.77 1.18
CA LEU A 50 -3.05 -11.75 1.02
C LEU A 50 -1.63 -12.33 0.99
N ARG A 51 -1.48 -13.66 0.84
CA ARG A 51 -0.19 -14.38 0.96
C ARG A 51 0.93 -13.79 0.11
N MET A 52 0.67 -13.45 -1.16
CA MET A 52 1.67 -12.85 -2.04
C MET A 52 2.25 -11.55 -1.47
N SER A 53 1.41 -10.67 -0.93
CA SER A 53 1.85 -9.44 -0.28
C SER A 53 2.55 -9.73 1.06
N GLY A 54 2.09 -10.73 1.81
CA GLY A 54 2.78 -11.26 3.00
C GLY A 54 4.23 -11.70 2.73
N ILE A 55 4.45 -12.42 1.63
CA ILE A 55 5.78 -12.82 1.16
C ILE A 55 6.60 -11.59 0.76
N TYR A 56 6.02 -10.64 0.03
CA TYR A 56 6.68 -9.38 -0.33
C TYR A 56 7.15 -8.62 0.93
N TRP A 57 6.31 -8.50 1.96
CA TRP A 57 6.68 -7.81 3.20
C TRP A 57 7.85 -8.51 3.92
N GLY A 58 7.73 -9.82 4.12
CA GLY A 58 8.76 -10.63 4.76
C GLY A 58 10.10 -10.64 4.00
N LEU A 59 10.09 -10.76 2.67
CA LEU A 59 11.32 -10.72 1.88
C LEU A 59 11.96 -9.33 1.85
N THR A 60 11.17 -8.29 1.69
CA THR A 60 11.67 -6.91 1.62
C THR A 60 12.32 -6.51 2.94
N VAL A 61 11.69 -6.81 4.07
CA VAL A 61 12.28 -6.48 5.37
C VAL A 61 13.54 -7.29 5.64
N MET A 62 13.56 -8.58 5.27
CA MET A 62 14.79 -9.39 5.37
C MET A 62 15.91 -8.86 4.48
N ASP A 63 15.61 -8.35 3.28
CA ASP A 63 16.65 -7.74 2.43
C ASP A 63 17.15 -6.39 2.99
N LEU A 64 16.24 -5.55 3.50
CA LEU A 64 16.60 -4.30 4.19
C LEU A 64 17.52 -4.55 5.41
N MET A 65 17.38 -5.68 6.09
CA MET A 65 18.25 -6.12 7.20
C MET A 65 19.50 -6.91 6.74
N GLY A 66 19.71 -7.14 5.43
CA GLY A 66 20.82 -7.94 4.90
C GLY A 66 20.67 -9.47 5.07
N GLN A 67 19.49 -9.93 5.48
CA GLN A 67 19.17 -11.30 5.89
C GLN A 67 18.35 -12.09 4.84
N LEU A 68 18.12 -11.56 3.63
CA LEU A 68 17.33 -12.20 2.57
C LEU A 68 17.75 -13.66 2.26
N HIS A 69 19.02 -13.98 2.43
CA HIS A 69 19.60 -15.31 2.22
C HIS A 69 19.03 -16.40 3.16
N ARG A 70 18.35 -16.02 4.25
CA ARG A 70 17.66 -16.95 5.17
C ARG A 70 16.32 -17.45 4.64
N MET A 71 15.80 -16.88 3.55
CA MET A 71 14.46 -17.14 3.01
C MET A 71 14.50 -18.14 1.84
N ASN A 72 13.50 -19.03 1.75
CA ASN A 72 13.46 -20.09 0.75
C ASN A 72 13.14 -19.58 -0.67
N ARG A 73 14.16 -19.16 -1.40
CA ARG A 73 14.05 -18.60 -2.75
C ARG A 73 13.37 -19.56 -3.74
N GLU A 74 13.77 -20.83 -3.81
CA GLU A 74 13.21 -21.76 -4.80
C GLU A 74 11.71 -22.02 -4.60
N GLU A 75 11.28 -22.21 -3.35
CA GLU A 75 9.86 -22.40 -3.02
C GLU A 75 9.03 -21.17 -3.38
N ILE A 76 9.54 -19.96 -3.09
CA ILE A 76 8.84 -18.71 -3.38
C ILE A 76 8.74 -18.46 -4.90
N LEU A 77 9.79 -18.72 -5.67
CA LEU A 77 9.75 -18.59 -7.13
C LEU A 77 8.76 -19.60 -7.76
N ALA A 78 8.71 -20.83 -7.24
CA ALA A 78 7.73 -21.83 -7.67
C ALA A 78 6.28 -21.40 -7.34
N PHE A 79 6.05 -20.88 -6.13
CA PHE A 79 4.75 -20.36 -5.69
C PHE A 79 4.26 -19.18 -6.54
N ILE A 80 5.13 -18.20 -6.81
CA ILE A 80 4.79 -17.06 -7.69
C ILE A 80 4.38 -17.55 -9.08
N LYS A 81 5.14 -18.48 -9.66
CA LYS A 81 4.83 -19.05 -10.97
C LYS A 81 3.47 -19.77 -10.99
N SER A 82 3.10 -20.47 -9.93
CA SER A 82 1.79 -21.14 -9.81
C SER A 82 0.61 -20.20 -9.51
N CYS A 83 0.88 -18.93 -9.16
CA CYS A 83 -0.14 -17.92 -8.93
C CYS A 83 -0.40 -17.04 -10.18
N GLN A 84 0.36 -17.19 -11.27
CA GLN A 84 0.08 -16.49 -12.53
C GLN A 84 -1.05 -17.19 -13.29
N HIS A 85 -2.09 -16.43 -13.64
CA HIS A 85 -3.25 -16.90 -14.40
C HIS A 85 -3.02 -16.82 -15.91
N GLU A 86 -3.86 -17.51 -16.69
CA GLU A 86 -3.79 -17.47 -18.17
C GLU A 86 -3.96 -16.06 -18.75
N CYS A 87 -4.71 -15.20 -18.07
CA CYS A 87 -4.90 -13.78 -18.41
C CYS A 87 -3.70 -12.89 -18.05
N GLY A 88 -2.65 -13.44 -17.42
CA GLY A 88 -1.41 -12.73 -17.08
C GLY A 88 -1.33 -12.17 -15.66
N GLY A 89 -2.46 -11.78 -15.08
CA GLY A 89 -2.52 -11.33 -13.70
C GLY A 89 -2.13 -12.40 -12.69
N ILE A 90 -1.66 -11.98 -11.53
CA ILE A 90 -1.18 -12.87 -10.46
C ILE A 90 -2.10 -12.74 -9.25
N SER A 91 -2.42 -13.87 -8.62
CA SER A 91 -3.29 -13.97 -7.44
C SER A 91 -2.50 -13.92 -6.13
N ALA A 92 -3.22 -13.77 -5.01
CA ALA A 92 -2.61 -13.82 -3.67
C ALA A 92 -2.04 -15.20 -3.33
N SER A 93 -2.75 -16.25 -3.74
CA SER A 93 -2.42 -17.65 -3.53
C SER A 93 -2.96 -18.52 -4.66
N ILE A 94 -2.55 -19.78 -4.69
CA ILE A 94 -2.98 -20.78 -5.67
C ILE A 94 -4.49 -20.97 -5.55
N GLY A 95 -5.21 -20.85 -6.67
CA GLY A 95 -6.67 -21.00 -6.72
C GLY A 95 -7.47 -19.76 -6.30
N HIS A 96 -6.82 -18.66 -5.94
CA HIS A 96 -7.46 -17.34 -5.77
C HIS A 96 -7.45 -16.55 -7.09
N ASP A 97 -8.32 -15.56 -7.21
CA ASP A 97 -8.42 -14.72 -8.42
C ASP A 97 -7.21 -13.75 -8.58
N PRO A 98 -6.85 -13.39 -9.83
CA PRO A 98 -5.76 -12.45 -10.10
C PRO A 98 -6.17 -11.01 -9.82
N HIS A 99 -5.25 -10.21 -9.26
CA HIS A 99 -5.52 -8.81 -8.88
C HIS A 99 -4.25 -7.94 -8.98
N LEU A 100 -4.38 -6.64 -9.26
CA LEU A 100 -3.23 -5.72 -9.39
C LEU A 100 -2.36 -5.64 -8.14
N LEU A 101 -2.95 -5.70 -6.94
CA LEU A 101 -2.22 -5.71 -5.67
C LEU A 101 -1.19 -6.84 -5.61
N TYR A 102 -1.61 -8.07 -5.90
CA TYR A 102 -0.75 -9.25 -5.84
C TYR A 102 0.17 -9.36 -7.04
N THR A 103 -0.25 -8.82 -8.19
CA THR A 103 0.60 -8.66 -9.38
C THR A 103 1.79 -7.72 -9.11
N LEU A 104 1.56 -6.58 -8.45
CA LEU A 104 2.64 -5.72 -7.97
C LEU A 104 3.54 -6.46 -6.98
N SER A 105 2.97 -7.06 -5.92
CA SER A 105 3.76 -7.77 -4.89
C SER A 105 4.64 -8.88 -5.50
N ALA A 106 4.11 -9.65 -6.44
CA ALA A 106 4.86 -10.68 -7.15
C ALA A 106 6.01 -10.09 -7.98
N VAL A 107 5.76 -9.03 -8.75
CA VAL A 107 6.80 -8.36 -9.53
C VAL A 107 7.88 -7.77 -8.62
N GLN A 108 7.53 -7.14 -7.49
CA GLN A 108 8.49 -6.66 -6.50
C GLN A 108 9.38 -7.79 -5.96
N ILE A 109 8.80 -8.94 -5.58
CA ILE A 109 9.57 -10.10 -5.12
C ILE A 109 10.54 -10.61 -6.20
N LEU A 110 10.07 -10.74 -7.44
CA LEU A 110 10.91 -11.19 -8.54
C LEU A 110 12.03 -10.18 -8.86
N THR A 111 11.78 -8.88 -8.69
CA THR A 111 12.78 -7.83 -8.83
C THR A 111 13.81 -7.84 -7.67
N LEU A 112 13.43 -8.21 -6.43
CA LEU A 112 14.42 -8.51 -5.37
C LEU A 112 15.34 -9.66 -5.80
N TYR A 113 14.75 -10.78 -6.25
CA TYR A 113 15.48 -12.02 -6.58
C TYR A 113 16.14 -12.08 -7.98
N ASP A 114 16.09 -11.01 -8.77
CA ASP A 114 16.59 -10.97 -10.16
C ASP A 114 15.96 -12.04 -11.08
N SER A 115 14.70 -12.38 -10.80
CA SER A 115 14.02 -13.59 -11.32
C SER A 115 12.78 -13.27 -12.13
N ILE A 116 12.71 -12.09 -12.74
CA ILE A 116 11.49 -11.60 -13.42
C ILE A 116 11.02 -12.52 -14.58
N ASN A 117 11.96 -13.26 -15.19
CA ASN A 117 11.69 -14.26 -16.23
C ASN A 117 11.00 -15.56 -15.72
N VAL A 118 10.65 -15.66 -14.43
CA VAL A 118 9.90 -16.80 -13.86
C VAL A 118 8.43 -16.79 -14.32
N ILE A 119 7.90 -15.61 -14.63
CA ILE A 119 6.53 -15.35 -15.09
C ILE A 119 6.51 -14.87 -16.56
N ASP A 120 5.36 -14.97 -17.21
CA ASP A 120 5.14 -14.36 -18.53
C ASP A 120 4.92 -12.85 -18.37
N ILE A 121 5.98 -12.08 -18.63
CA ILE A 121 6.02 -10.62 -18.51
C ILE A 121 5.06 -9.95 -19.51
N ASN A 122 4.95 -10.47 -20.74
CA ASN A 122 4.09 -9.87 -21.76
C ASN A 122 2.63 -9.96 -21.32
N LYS A 123 2.22 -11.11 -20.79
CA LYS A 123 0.88 -11.27 -20.22
C LYS A 123 0.64 -10.40 -18.99
N VAL A 124 1.63 -10.16 -18.13
CA VAL A 124 1.47 -9.17 -17.04
C VAL A 124 1.19 -7.77 -17.60
N VAL A 125 1.90 -7.36 -18.64
CA VAL A 125 1.67 -6.06 -19.30
C VAL A 125 0.27 -6.01 -19.92
N GLU A 126 -0.15 -7.03 -20.66
CA GLU A 126 -1.49 -7.16 -21.23
C GLU A 126 -2.60 -7.09 -20.16
N TYR A 127 -2.39 -7.77 -19.03
CA TYR A 127 -3.31 -7.73 -17.88
C TYR A 127 -3.43 -6.31 -17.31
N VAL A 128 -2.31 -5.63 -17.03
CA VAL A 128 -2.32 -4.26 -16.51
C VAL A 128 -2.99 -3.30 -17.51
N GLN A 129 -2.70 -3.43 -18.81
CA GLN A 129 -3.36 -2.66 -19.87
C GLN A 129 -4.89 -2.88 -19.87
N SER A 130 -5.34 -4.12 -19.77
CA SER A 130 -6.78 -4.48 -19.81
C SER A 130 -7.61 -3.89 -18.66
N LEU A 131 -6.95 -3.48 -17.58
CA LEU A 131 -7.59 -2.92 -16.40
C LEU A 131 -7.73 -1.40 -16.43
N GLN A 132 -7.05 -0.71 -17.35
CA GLN A 132 -7.23 0.73 -17.56
C GLN A 132 -8.63 1.02 -18.13
N LYS A 133 -9.25 2.10 -17.66
CA LYS A 133 -10.58 2.58 -18.09
C LYS A 133 -10.46 3.81 -18.99
N GLU A 134 -11.57 4.18 -19.63
CA GLU A 134 -11.63 5.31 -20.58
C GLU A 134 -11.27 6.66 -19.95
N ASP A 135 -11.53 6.84 -18.66
CA ASP A 135 -11.15 8.02 -17.87
C ASP A 135 -9.68 8.03 -17.42
N GLY A 136 -8.94 6.95 -17.70
CA GLY A 136 -7.54 6.75 -17.31
C GLY A 136 -7.34 6.00 -15.99
N SER A 137 -8.41 5.80 -15.21
CA SER A 137 -8.37 5.05 -13.97
C SER A 137 -8.04 3.57 -14.19
N PHE A 138 -7.67 2.86 -13.12
CA PHE A 138 -7.43 1.41 -13.16
C PHE A 138 -8.40 0.71 -12.21
N ALA A 139 -8.98 -0.40 -12.69
CA ALA A 139 -9.66 -1.35 -11.82
C ALA A 139 -8.66 -2.29 -11.15
N GLY A 140 -8.97 -2.76 -9.94
CA GLY A 140 -8.13 -3.75 -9.24
C GLY A 140 -8.08 -5.11 -9.95
N ASP A 141 -9.21 -5.49 -10.56
CA ASP A 141 -9.43 -6.71 -11.35
C ASP A 141 -10.62 -6.53 -12.34
N ILE A 142 -11.13 -7.64 -12.87
CA ILE A 142 -12.26 -7.70 -13.81
C ILE A 142 -13.59 -7.23 -13.21
N TRP A 143 -13.75 -7.17 -11.89
CA TRP A 143 -14.99 -6.78 -11.21
C TRP A 143 -15.16 -5.26 -11.07
N GLY A 144 -14.11 -4.49 -11.36
CA GLY A 144 -14.25 -3.05 -11.66
C GLY A 144 -14.22 -2.11 -10.46
N GLU A 145 -13.72 -2.51 -9.29
CA GLU A 145 -13.41 -1.54 -8.22
C GLU A 145 -12.34 -0.56 -8.71
N ILE A 146 -12.64 0.74 -8.73
CA ILE A 146 -11.69 1.81 -9.08
C ILE A 146 -11.09 2.43 -7.82
N ASP A 147 -9.77 2.48 -7.72
CA ASP A 147 -9.04 3.12 -6.62
C ASP A 147 -7.68 3.65 -7.12
N THR A 148 -7.23 4.80 -6.62
CA THR A 148 -5.88 5.36 -6.90
C THR A 148 -4.75 4.42 -6.48
N ARG A 149 -4.96 3.53 -5.50
CA ARG A 149 -4.06 2.41 -5.19
C ARG A 149 -3.77 1.54 -6.41
N PHE A 150 -4.76 1.29 -7.26
CA PHE A 150 -4.61 0.46 -8.46
C PHE A 150 -3.88 1.22 -9.58
N SER A 151 -4.04 2.55 -9.65
CA SER A 151 -3.24 3.40 -10.54
C SER A 151 -1.76 3.33 -10.15
N PHE A 152 -1.44 3.40 -8.85
CA PHE A 152 -0.09 3.16 -8.34
C PHE A 152 0.42 1.75 -8.65
N CYS A 153 -0.38 0.69 -8.38
CA CYS A 153 0.02 -0.68 -8.69
C CYS A 153 0.32 -0.89 -10.17
N ALA A 154 -0.47 -0.32 -11.08
CA ALA A 154 -0.24 -0.39 -12.51
C ALA A 154 1.11 0.25 -12.90
N VAL A 155 1.33 1.52 -12.55
CA VAL A 155 2.59 2.21 -12.95
C VAL A 155 3.82 1.66 -12.25
N ALA A 156 3.72 1.23 -10.99
CA ALA A 156 4.84 0.63 -10.27
C ALA A 156 5.21 -0.74 -10.86
N THR A 157 4.22 -1.57 -11.21
CA THR A 157 4.45 -2.84 -11.92
C THR A 157 5.13 -2.59 -13.26
N LEU A 158 4.59 -1.70 -14.08
CA LEU A 158 5.13 -1.41 -15.41
C LEU A 158 6.50 -0.73 -15.37
N ALA A 159 6.77 0.14 -14.39
CA ALA A 159 8.09 0.75 -14.21
C ALA A 159 9.17 -0.30 -13.87
N LEU A 160 8.90 -1.22 -12.93
CA LEU A 160 9.80 -2.32 -12.58
C LEU A 160 10.04 -3.31 -13.75
N LEU A 161 9.12 -3.38 -14.70
CA LEU A 161 9.23 -4.17 -15.93
C LEU A 161 9.86 -3.41 -17.11
N GLY A 162 10.07 -2.09 -17.01
CA GLY A 162 10.52 -1.24 -18.13
C GLY A 162 9.49 -1.10 -19.25
N LYS A 163 8.20 -1.01 -18.90
CA LYS A 163 7.03 -1.05 -19.80
C LYS A 163 5.96 0.00 -19.52
N LEU A 164 6.35 1.15 -18.96
CA LEU A 164 5.41 2.22 -18.60
C LEU A 164 4.68 2.83 -19.81
N ASP A 165 5.30 2.74 -20.99
CA ASP A 165 4.75 3.12 -22.31
C ASP A 165 3.59 2.23 -22.79
N ALA A 166 3.31 1.11 -22.11
CA ALA A 166 2.24 0.20 -22.46
C ALA A 166 0.82 0.76 -22.23
N ILE A 167 0.66 1.71 -21.31
CA ILE A 167 -0.65 2.28 -20.90
C ILE A 167 -0.83 3.71 -21.40
N ASN A 168 -2.05 4.23 -21.36
CA ASN A 168 -2.29 5.66 -21.57
C ASN A 168 -1.86 6.44 -20.31
N VAL A 169 -0.58 6.79 -20.24
CA VAL A 169 0.04 7.50 -19.11
C VAL A 169 -0.61 8.88 -18.89
N GLU A 170 -0.90 9.62 -19.96
CA GLU A 170 -1.53 10.96 -19.87
C GLU A 170 -2.91 10.89 -19.19
N LYS A 171 -3.74 9.93 -19.59
CA LYS A 171 -5.06 9.71 -18.96
C LYS A 171 -4.93 9.22 -17.52
N ALA A 172 -3.97 8.36 -17.21
CA ALA A 172 -3.72 7.93 -15.83
C ALA A 172 -3.33 9.10 -14.92
N ILE A 173 -2.51 10.04 -15.42
CA ILE A 173 -2.16 11.28 -14.73
C ILE A 173 -3.41 12.15 -14.51
N GLU A 174 -4.22 12.37 -15.55
CA GLU A 174 -5.47 13.14 -15.46
C GLU A 174 -6.41 12.60 -14.36
N PHE A 175 -6.59 11.26 -14.31
CA PHE A 175 -7.39 10.61 -13.26
C PHE A 175 -6.81 10.84 -11.85
N VAL A 176 -5.51 10.59 -11.64
CA VAL A 176 -4.89 10.74 -10.32
C VAL A 176 -4.95 12.20 -9.83
N LEU A 177 -4.75 13.17 -10.72
CA LEU A 177 -4.88 14.59 -10.39
C LEU A 177 -6.33 14.99 -10.07
N SER A 178 -7.33 14.39 -10.73
CA SER A 178 -8.74 14.60 -10.39
C SER A 178 -9.15 14.06 -9.01
N CYS A 179 -8.29 13.26 -8.38
CA CYS A 179 -8.42 12.80 -6.99
C CYS A 179 -7.76 13.72 -5.96
N MET A 180 -7.13 14.83 -6.37
CA MET A 180 -6.54 15.83 -5.48
C MET A 180 -7.61 16.69 -4.80
N ASN A 181 -7.47 16.93 -3.50
CA ASN A 181 -8.44 17.60 -2.65
C ASN A 181 -8.02 19.03 -2.27
N PHE A 182 -8.95 19.75 -1.61
CA PHE A 182 -8.76 21.12 -1.12
C PHE A 182 -7.58 21.28 -0.12
N ASP A 183 -7.16 20.18 0.51
CA ASP A 183 -6.06 20.11 1.47
C ASP A 183 -4.74 19.64 0.84
N GLY A 184 -4.68 19.57 -0.50
CA GLY A 184 -3.53 19.07 -1.26
C GLY A 184 -3.34 17.55 -1.20
N GLY A 185 -4.13 16.84 -0.39
CA GLY A 185 -4.13 15.39 -0.28
C GLY A 185 -4.90 14.71 -1.42
N PHE A 186 -4.93 13.37 -1.37
CA PHE A 186 -5.58 12.53 -2.37
C PHE A 186 -6.46 11.47 -1.71
N GLY A 187 -7.60 11.18 -2.34
CA GLY A 187 -8.50 10.09 -1.96
C GLY A 187 -8.46 8.89 -2.93
N CYS A 188 -9.34 7.90 -2.70
CA CYS A 188 -9.46 6.70 -3.53
C CYS A 188 -9.96 6.99 -4.96
N ARG A 189 -10.86 7.95 -5.11
CA ARG A 189 -11.56 8.37 -6.34
C ARG A 189 -11.88 9.87 -6.24
N PRO A 190 -12.23 10.57 -7.33
CA PRO A 190 -12.57 11.99 -7.28
C PRO A 190 -13.62 12.31 -6.21
N GLY A 191 -13.34 13.31 -5.37
CA GLY A 191 -14.18 13.70 -4.24
C GLY A 191 -14.13 12.80 -2.99
N SER A 192 -13.24 11.80 -2.94
CA SER A 192 -13.00 10.99 -1.73
C SER A 192 -12.07 11.71 -0.74
N GLU A 193 -12.30 11.55 0.57
CA GLU A 193 -11.48 12.14 1.64
C GLU A 193 -9.98 11.83 1.51
N SER A 194 -9.13 12.82 1.80
CA SER A 194 -7.67 12.65 1.86
C SER A 194 -7.25 11.67 2.95
N HIS A 195 -6.36 10.73 2.60
CA HIS A 195 -5.90 9.69 3.52
C HIS A 195 -4.45 9.29 3.21
N ALA A 196 -3.64 9.03 4.25
CA ALA A 196 -2.19 8.81 4.11
C ALA A 196 -1.81 7.69 3.12
N GLY A 197 -2.56 6.56 3.11
CA GLY A 197 -2.30 5.47 2.16
C GLY A 197 -2.57 5.85 0.70
N GLN A 198 -3.63 6.64 0.45
CA GLN A 198 -3.97 7.15 -0.88
C GLN A 198 -2.98 8.23 -1.33
N ILE A 199 -2.54 9.10 -0.41
CA ILE A 199 -1.49 10.09 -0.65
C ILE A 199 -0.17 9.42 -1.02
N TYR A 200 0.23 8.35 -0.30
CA TYR A 200 1.40 7.54 -0.65
C TYR A 200 1.31 6.98 -2.08
N CYS A 201 0.18 6.35 -2.43
CA CYS A 201 -0.02 5.83 -3.78
C CYS A 201 0.01 6.93 -4.85
N CYS A 202 -0.65 8.08 -4.61
CA CYS A 202 -0.70 9.17 -5.59
C CYS A 202 0.65 9.89 -5.72
N THR A 203 1.35 10.18 -4.63
CA THR A 203 2.69 10.79 -4.69
C THR A 203 3.73 9.83 -5.29
N GLY A 204 3.65 8.53 -4.99
CA GLY A 204 4.47 7.50 -5.65
C GLY A 204 4.18 7.37 -7.14
N PHE A 205 2.90 7.41 -7.54
CA PHE A 205 2.48 7.45 -8.95
C PHE A 205 3.04 8.69 -9.67
N LEU A 206 2.91 9.88 -9.06
CA LEU A 206 3.38 11.14 -9.63
C LEU A 206 4.91 11.23 -9.66
N ALA A 207 5.62 10.53 -8.77
CA ALA A 207 7.07 10.34 -8.88
C ALA A 207 7.42 9.48 -10.11
N ILE A 208 6.82 8.29 -10.24
CA ILE A 208 7.07 7.35 -11.36
C ILE A 208 6.76 7.98 -12.72
N THR A 209 5.75 8.86 -12.79
CA THR A 209 5.32 9.54 -14.03
C THR A 209 5.94 10.94 -14.23
N SER A 210 6.88 11.36 -13.39
CA SER A 210 7.57 12.66 -13.43
C SER A 210 6.64 13.89 -13.30
N GLN A 211 5.52 13.74 -12.58
CA GLN A 211 4.47 14.74 -12.38
C GLN A 211 4.44 15.38 -10.98
N LEU A 212 5.47 15.19 -10.15
CA LEU A 212 5.53 15.81 -8.81
C LEU A 212 5.39 17.34 -8.81
N HIS A 213 5.72 17.99 -9.93
CA HIS A 213 5.55 19.44 -10.10
C HIS A 213 4.10 19.93 -10.09
N GLN A 214 3.13 19.01 -10.22
CA GLN A 214 1.70 19.31 -10.08
C GLN A 214 1.22 19.24 -8.63
N VAL A 215 2.03 18.72 -7.70
CA VAL A 215 1.69 18.63 -6.28
C VAL A 215 2.02 19.95 -5.58
N ASN A 216 1.04 20.54 -4.88
CA ASN A 216 1.29 21.62 -3.93
C ASN A 216 2.02 21.06 -2.69
N SER A 217 3.34 20.96 -2.78
CA SER A 217 4.20 20.30 -1.79
C SER A 217 4.16 20.95 -0.40
N ASP A 218 3.86 22.24 -0.30
CA ASP A 218 3.74 22.93 0.99
C ASP A 218 2.38 22.70 1.64
N LEU A 219 1.29 22.76 0.87
CA LEU A 219 -0.05 22.47 1.39
C LEU A 219 -0.18 21.00 1.83
N LEU A 220 0.27 20.07 0.98
CA LEU A 220 0.29 18.65 1.30
C LEU A 220 1.30 18.34 2.43
N GLY A 221 2.46 18.99 2.41
CA GLY A 221 3.46 18.88 3.48
C GLY A 221 2.89 19.25 4.85
N TRP A 222 2.06 20.30 4.92
CA TRP A 222 1.40 20.73 6.15
C TRP A 222 0.37 19.69 6.61
N TRP A 223 -0.51 19.22 5.73
CA TRP A 223 -1.48 18.17 6.06
C TRP A 223 -0.81 16.90 6.61
N LEU A 224 0.35 16.53 6.04
CA LEU A 224 1.16 15.37 6.40
C LEU A 224 1.91 15.57 7.73
N CYS A 225 2.54 16.72 8.00
CA CYS A 225 3.23 16.93 9.28
C CYS A 225 2.26 17.01 10.46
N GLU A 226 1.05 17.58 10.25
CA GLU A 226 -0.05 17.59 11.23
C GLU A 226 -0.60 16.18 11.55
N ARG A 227 -0.12 15.13 10.87
CA ARG A 227 -0.39 13.73 11.27
C ARG A 227 0.38 13.31 12.51
N GLN A 228 1.43 14.04 12.91
CA GLN A 228 2.21 13.73 14.10
C GLN A 228 1.45 14.07 15.38
N LEU A 229 1.31 13.08 16.24
CA LEU A 229 0.65 13.21 17.53
C LEU A 229 1.67 13.40 18.67
N PRO A 230 1.27 13.87 19.86
CA PRO A 230 2.17 14.09 21.00
C PRO A 230 3.12 12.92 21.34
N SER A 231 2.65 11.68 21.17
CA SER A 231 3.41 10.42 21.31
C SER A 231 4.57 10.26 20.31
N GLY A 232 4.58 11.02 19.22
CA GLY A 232 5.57 10.97 18.15
C GLY A 232 5.12 10.20 16.91
N GLY A 233 4.16 9.29 17.04
CA GLY A 233 3.63 8.52 15.92
C GLY A 233 2.74 9.34 14.98
N LEU A 234 2.59 8.87 13.73
CA LEU A 234 1.77 9.53 12.72
C LEU A 234 0.44 8.78 12.52
N ASN A 235 -0.67 9.50 12.35
CA ASN A 235 -1.98 8.91 12.04
C ASN A 235 -2.36 9.04 10.55
N GLY A 236 -3.30 8.19 10.10
CA GLY A 236 -3.66 8.12 8.67
C GLY A 236 -4.50 9.29 8.15
N ARG A 237 -5.17 10.00 9.06
CA ARG A 237 -6.03 11.18 8.86
C ARG A 237 -6.43 11.77 10.22
N PRO A 238 -7.02 12.98 10.30
CA PRO A 238 -7.46 13.58 11.55
C PRO A 238 -8.37 12.67 12.41
N GLU A 239 -8.34 12.87 13.73
CA GLU A 239 -9.15 12.13 14.73
C GLU A 239 -8.96 10.60 14.78
N LYS A 240 -7.83 10.09 14.27
CA LYS A 240 -7.38 8.69 14.37
C LYS A 240 -6.15 8.53 15.25
N LEU A 241 -5.97 7.33 15.79
CA LEU A 241 -4.78 6.95 16.57
C LEU A 241 -3.53 6.87 15.65
N PRO A 242 -2.31 7.08 16.18
CA PRO A 242 -1.08 6.89 15.43
C PRO A 242 -0.88 5.41 15.12
N ASP A 243 -0.06 5.09 14.12
CA ASP A 243 0.16 3.71 13.66
C ASP A 243 1.51 3.59 12.94
N VAL A 244 2.18 2.45 13.03
CA VAL A 244 3.42 2.18 12.26
C VAL A 244 3.14 2.20 10.75
N CYS A 245 2.01 1.68 10.28
CA CYS A 245 1.73 1.66 8.83
C CYS A 245 1.44 3.08 8.26
N TYR A 246 0.64 3.89 8.97
CA TYR A 246 0.45 5.29 8.62
C TYR A 246 1.76 6.08 8.74
N SER A 247 2.60 5.74 9.73
CA SER A 247 3.92 6.36 9.89
C SER A 247 4.80 6.17 8.67
N TRP A 248 4.89 4.95 8.12
CA TRP A 248 5.58 4.74 6.84
C TRP A 248 4.96 5.56 5.70
N TRP A 249 3.65 5.48 5.47
CA TRP A 249 3.02 6.15 4.31
C TRP A 249 3.15 7.68 4.37
N VAL A 250 2.98 8.29 5.54
CA VAL A 250 3.17 9.74 5.72
C VAL A 250 4.64 10.13 5.54
N LEU A 251 5.57 9.38 6.14
CA LEU A 251 7.01 9.66 6.08
C LEU A 251 7.56 9.54 4.64
N ALA A 252 7.16 8.49 3.92
CA ALA A 252 7.51 8.28 2.53
C ALA A 252 6.92 9.37 1.63
N SER A 253 5.65 9.76 1.83
CA SER A 253 5.03 10.88 1.11
C SER A 253 5.79 12.20 1.34
N LEU A 254 6.13 12.50 2.61
CA LEU A 254 6.96 13.67 2.97
C LEU A 254 8.35 13.61 2.33
N LYS A 255 8.97 12.43 2.20
CA LYS A 255 10.25 12.26 1.51
C LYS A 255 10.12 12.52 0.01
N ILE A 256 9.05 12.03 -0.64
CA ILE A 256 8.80 12.24 -2.08
C ILE A 256 8.65 13.72 -2.42
N ILE A 257 7.88 14.48 -1.63
CA ILE A 257 7.65 15.92 -1.82
C ILE A 257 8.71 16.83 -1.16
N GLY A 258 9.81 16.25 -0.64
CA GLY A 258 10.93 17.02 -0.10
C GLY A 258 10.62 17.76 1.21
N ARG A 259 9.63 17.31 2.00
CA ARG A 259 9.20 17.91 3.28
C ARG A 259 9.44 17.02 4.51
N LEU A 260 10.25 15.97 4.39
CA LEU A 260 10.65 15.05 5.48
C LEU A 260 11.18 15.75 6.77
N HIS A 261 11.65 16.98 6.66
CA HIS A 261 12.17 17.77 7.78
C HIS A 261 11.08 18.52 8.57
N TRP A 262 9.80 18.39 8.22
CA TRP A 262 8.67 19.07 8.89
C TRP A 262 8.09 18.30 10.09
N ILE A 263 8.54 17.06 10.32
CA ILE A 263 8.18 16.26 11.51
C ILE A 263 9.34 16.19 12.51
N ASP A 264 9.02 15.95 13.78
CA ASP A 264 9.98 15.56 14.80
C ASP A 264 10.41 14.11 14.56
N LYS A 265 11.61 13.96 13.96
CA LYS A 265 12.18 12.66 13.60
C LYS A 265 12.51 11.78 14.80
N GLU A 266 13.01 12.37 15.88
CA GLU A 266 13.43 11.63 17.08
C GLU A 266 12.23 11.08 17.81
N LYS A 267 11.16 11.89 17.95
CA LYS A 267 9.89 11.39 18.49
C LYS A 267 9.29 10.26 17.66
N LEU A 268 9.33 10.36 16.33
CA LEU A 268 8.82 9.29 15.47
C LEU A 268 9.67 8.02 15.59
N ARG A 269 11.00 8.16 15.66
CA ARG A 269 11.92 7.05 15.93
C ARG A 269 11.57 6.36 17.26
N SER A 270 11.39 7.12 18.34
CA SER A 270 10.97 6.59 19.64
C SER A 270 9.61 5.88 19.59
N PHE A 271 8.63 6.43 18.86
CA PHE A 271 7.33 5.77 18.66
C PHE A 271 7.48 4.43 17.93
N ILE A 272 8.25 4.37 16.83
CA ILE A 272 8.42 3.13 16.05
C ILE A 272 9.16 2.07 16.89
N LEU A 273 10.22 2.45 17.61
CA LEU A 273 10.95 1.53 18.49
C LEU A 273 10.04 1.01 19.64
N ALA A 274 9.15 1.85 20.17
CA ALA A 274 8.19 1.44 21.18
C ALA A 274 7.13 0.43 20.68
N CYS A 275 7.02 0.18 19.38
CA CYS A 275 6.12 -0.82 18.77
C CYS A 275 6.78 -2.21 18.59
N GLN A 276 8.03 -2.40 19.02
CA GLN A 276 8.72 -3.70 18.97
C GLN A 276 8.20 -4.65 20.07
N ASP A 277 8.18 -5.95 19.79
CA ASP A 277 7.99 -6.98 20.83
C ASP A 277 9.37 -7.50 21.28
N GLU A 278 9.72 -7.27 22.56
CA GLU A 278 11.04 -7.60 23.10
C GLU A 278 11.28 -9.10 23.24
N GLU A 279 10.24 -9.92 23.32
CA GLU A 279 10.37 -11.36 23.51
C GLU A 279 10.57 -12.05 22.16
N THR A 280 9.68 -11.78 21.21
CA THR A 280 9.52 -12.51 19.96
C THR A 280 10.10 -11.81 18.73
N GLY A 281 10.29 -10.49 18.77
CA GLY A 281 10.64 -9.69 17.60
C GLY A 281 9.43 -9.27 16.76
N GLY A 282 9.70 -8.76 15.56
CA GLY A 282 8.68 -8.03 14.77
C GLY A 282 8.25 -6.68 15.38
N PHE A 283 7.30 -6.02 14.72
CA PHE A 283 6.65 -4.78 15.16
C PHE A 283 5.12 -4.95 15.08
N ALA A 284 4.41 -4.29 15.99
CA ALA A 284 2.96 -4.12 15.96
C ALA A 284 2.58 -2.76 15.32
N ASP A 285 1.28 -2.50 15.20
CA ASP A 285 0.72 -1.21 14.81
C ASP A 285 1.01 -0.10 15.83
N ARG A 286 0.98 -0.43 17.13
CA ARG A 286 1.07 0.52 18.25
C ARG A 286 1.85 -0.02 19.46
N PRO A 287 2.41 0.86 20.32
CA PRO A 287 3.02 0.45 21.58
C PRO A 287 1.96 -0.08 22.56
N GLY A 288 2.17 -1.30 23.07
CA GLY A 288 1.43 -1.76 24.25
C GLY A 288 0.02 -2.31 24.02
N ASP A 289 -0.37 -2.69 22.79
CA ASP A 289 -1.56 -3.53 22.55
C ASP A 289 -1.49 -4.93 23.20
N MET A 290 -0.36 -5.21 23.88
CA MET A 290 -0.12 -6.27 24.86
C MET A 290 -0.89 -6.12 26.19
N ALA A 291 -1.92 -5.28 26.26
CA ALA A 291 -2.74 -5.09 27.46
C ALA A 291 -3.62 -6.30 27.83
N SER A 292 -3.62 -7.36 27.01
CA SER A 292 -4.15 -8.68 27.37
C SER A 292 -3.07 -9.75 27.23
N ILE A 293 -2.92 -10.58 28.27
CA ILE A 293 -1.73 -11.41 28.57
C ILE A 293 -1.55 -12.65 27.65
N PHE A 294 -2.08 -12.61 26.42
CA PHE A 294 -2.10 -13.76 25.51
C PHE A 294 -1.89 -13.46 24.01
N LEU A 295 -2.00 -12.21 23.54
CA LEU A 295 -1.95 -11.91 22.09
C LEU A 295 -1.35 -10.52 21.79
N THR A 296 -0.03 -10.46 21.61
CA THR A 296 0.60 -9.41 20.78
C THR A 296 0.47 -9.86 19.32
N PHE A 297 -0.16 -9.05 18.47
CA PHE A 297 -0.15 -9.30 17.02
C PHE A 297 0.92 -8.43 16.36
N VAL A 298 2.19 -8.75 16.61
CA VAL A 298 3.25 -8.36 15.69
C VAL A 298 3.03 -9.09 14.36
N ASP A 299 3.20 -8.39 13.24
CA ASP A 299 2.97 -8.97 11.91
C ASP A 299 4.05 -8.54 10.89
N PRO A 300 4.23 -9.29 9.78
CA PRO A 300 5.23 -8.94 8.77
C PRO A 300 5.02 -7.57 8.08
N PHE A 301 3.80 -7.05 8.07
CA PHE A 301 3.43 -5.79 7.41
C PHE A 301 3.90 -4.58 8.23
N HIS A 302 3.55 -4.54 9.51
CA HIS A 302 4.07 -3.53 10.44
C HIS A 302 5.57 -3.71 10.68
N THR A 303 6.09 -4.95 10.65
CA THR A 303 7.54 -5.21 10.71
C THR A 303 8.29 -4.60 9.52
N LEU A 304 7.79 -4.74 8.28
CA LEU A 304 8.36 -4.03 7.13
C LEU A 304 8.31 -2.51 7.33
N PHE A 305 7.16 -1.95 7.69
CA PHE A 305 6.98 -0.51 7.75
C PHE A 305 7.69 0.16 8.93
N GLY A 306 7.92 -0.54 10.04
CA GLY A 306 8.79 -0.09 11.13
C GLY A 306 10.25 0.02 10.67
N ILE A 307 10.80 -1.07 10.10
CA ILE A 307 12.18 -1.11 9.58
C ILE A 307 12.39 -0.09 8.43
N ALA A 308 11.44 0.01 7.49
CA ALA A 308 11.50 0.96 6.39
C ALA A 308 11.37 2.42 6.89
N GLY A 309 10.52 2.67 7.89
CA GLY A 309 10.42 3.97 8.57
C GLY A 309 11.73 4.38 9.23
N LEU A 310 12.36 3.49 10.00
CA LEU A 310 13.66 3.72 10.63
C LEU A 310 14.77 3.97 9.60
N SER A 311 14.78 3.26 8.47
CA SER A 311 15.70 3.50 7.35
C SER A 311 15.55 4.93 6.79
N LEU A 312 14.32 5.39 6.52
CA LEU A 312 14.09 6.78 6.07
C LEU A 312 14.41 7.85 7.13
N LEU A 313 14.37 7.51 8.41
CA LEU A 313 14.81 8.38 9.51
C LEU A 313 16.33 8.44 9.67
N GLY A 314 17.09 7.51 9.07
CA GLY A 314 18.55 7.51 9.04
C GLY A 314 19.22 6.42 9.89
N GLU A 315 18.53 5.31 10.18
CA GLU A 315 19.14 4.16 10.85
C GLU A 315 20.19 3.47 9.95
N GLU A 316 21.48 3.62 10.29
CA GLU A 316 22.60 3.10 9.50
C GLU A 316 22.68 1.57 9.43
N GLN A 317 22.08 0.86 10.39
CA GLN A 317 22.03 -0.61 10.41
C GLN A 317 21.09 -1.21 9.36
N ILE A 318 20.23 -0.40 8.73
CA ILE A 318 19.24 -0.84 7.75
C ILE A 318 19.63 -0.28 6.38
N LYS A 319 19.51 -1.08 5.32
CA LYS A 319 19.76 -0.59 3.95
C LYS A 319 18.84 0.61 3.62
N PRO A 320 19.31 1.58 2.81
CA PRO A 320 18.44 2.66 2.32
C PRO A 320 17.22 2.11 1.56
N VAL A 321 16.03 2.52 1.97
CA VAL A 321 14.75 2.13 1.36
C VAL A 321 14.20 3.24 0.46
N SER A 322 13.65 2.86 -0.68
CA SER A 322 12.96 3.78 -1.58
C SER A 322 11.60 4.18 -1.02
N PRO A 323 11.28 5.49 -0.91
CA PRO A 323 9.98 5.97 -0.47
C PRO A 323 8.89 5.75 -1.52
N VAL A 324 9.24 5.43 -2.77
CA VAL A 324 8.27 5.21 -3.86
C VAL A 324 7.85 3.74 -3.94
N PHE A 325 8.82 2.82 -3.91
CA PHE A 325 8.57 1.39 -4.09
C PHE A 325 8.56 0.58 -2.80
N CYS A 326 8.96 1.15 -1.66
CA CYS A 326 9.21 0.42 -0.42
C CYS A 326 10.09 -0.81 -0.66
N MET A 327 11.25 -0.60 -1.29
CA MET A 327 12.24 -1.63 -1.65
C MET A 327 13.66 -1.07 -1.44
N PRO A 328 14.70 -1.91 -1.25
CA PRO A 328 16.08 -1.43 -1.13
C PRO A 328 16.53 -0.64 -2.37
N GLU A 329 17.11 0.54 -2.17
CA GLU A 329 17.55 1.43 -3.26
C GLU A 329 18.65 0.81 -4.16
N GLU A 330 19.38 -0.20 -3.67
CA GLU A 330 20.32 -0.96 -4.49
C GLU A 330 19.63 -1.88 -5.53
N VAL A 331 18.47 -2.44 -5.20
CA VAL A 331 17.70 -3.29 -6.11
C VAL A 331 17.13 -2.45 -7.25
N LEU A 332 16.62 -1.26 -6.91
CA LEU A 332 16.09 -0.29 -7.89
C LEU A 332 17.18 0.28 -8.80
N ARG A 333 18.37 0.58 -8.23
CA ARG A 333 19.56 0.94 -9.02
C ARG A 333 19.96 -0.14 -10.01
N ARG A 334 19.94 -1.43 -9.61
CA ARG A 334 20.25 -2.56 -10.51
C ARG A 334 19.34 -2.59 -11.75
N VAL A 335 18.03 -2.35 -11.57
CA VAL A 335 17.05 -2.34 -12.68
C VAL A 335 16.89 -0.97 -13.35
N ASN A 336 17.68 0.04 -12.96
CA ASN A 336 17.63 1.41 -13.46
C ASN A 336 16.26 2.10 -13.32
N VAL A 337 15.55 1.86 -12.20
CA VAL A 337 14.24 2.49 -11.89
C VAL A 337 14.39 3.40 -10.68
N GLN A 338 14.79 4.64 -10.90
CA GLN A 338 14.99 5.65 -9.85
C GLN A 338 14.25 6.95 -10.20
N PRO A 339 12.98 7.09 -9.78
CA PRO A 339 12.23 8.33 -9.99
C PRO A 339 12.88 9.52 -9.28
N GLU A 340 12.96 10.66 -9.95
CA GLU A 340 13.44 11.89 -9.33
C GLU A 340 12.45 12.37 -8.26
N LEU A 341 12.96 12.61 -7.05
CA LEU A 341 12.17 13.12 -5.92
C LEU A 341 12.32 14.64 -5.81
N TRP A 342 11.38 15.28 -5.12
CA TRP A 342 11.44 16.72 -4.93
C TRP A 342 12.68 17.14 -4.13
N CYS A 343 13.45 18.05 -4.70
CA CYS A 343 14.76 18.47 -4.21
C CYS A 343 14.85 19.99 -4.16
N HIS A 344 15.31 20.56 -3.05
CA HIS A 344 15.43 22.02 -2.90
C HIS A 344 16.42 22.67 -3.89
N LEU A 345 17.38 21.92 -4.44
CA LEU A 345 18.27 22.43 -5.49
C LEU A 345 17.52 22.77 -6.79
N CYS A 346 16.40 22.09 -7.07
CA CYS A 346 15.57 22.39 -8.24
C CYS A 346 14.81 23.73 -8.09
N LEU A 347 14.56 24.18 -6.86
CA LEU A 347 13.95 25.50 -6.60
C LEU A 347 14.95 26.65 -6.82
N GLY A 348 16.25 26.41 -6.59
CA GLY A 348 17.31 27.39 -6.82
C GLY A 348 17.49 27.81 -8.28
N TYR A 349 16.90 27.09 -9.23
CA TYR A 349 16.79 27.47 -10.64
C TYR A 349 15.42 28.06 -11.03
N ALA A 350 14.38 27.83 -10.24
CA ALA A 350 13.04 28.36 -10.47
C ALA A 350 12.87 29.78 -9.91
N GLU A 351 13.52 30.11 -8.78
CA GLU A 351 13.58 31.47 -8.24
C GLU A 351 14.63 32.33 -8.95
N GLY A 352 14.44 32.59 -10.26
CA GLY A 352 15.29 33.58 -10.94
C GLY A 352 15.15 33.75 -12.45
N GLN A 353 14.70 32.74 -13.20
CA GLN A 353 14.57 32.84 -14.66
C GLN A 353 13.29 32.18 -15.19
N ASP A 354 12.76 32.75 -16.27
CA ASP A 354 11.49 32.37 -16.88
C ASP A 354 11.65 31.06 -17.68
N VAL A 355 11.46 29.93 -16.99
CA VAL A 355 11.68 28.56 -17.53
C VAL A 355 10.76 28.25 -18.72
N TYR A 356 9.65 28.98 -18.86
CA TYR A 356 8.71 28.87 -19.99
C TYR A 356 9.13 29.64 -21.24
N SER A 357 10.28 30.32 -21.21
CA SER A 357 10.89 30.89 -22.41
C SER A 357 11.37 29.79 -23.38
N PRO A 358 11.36 30.03 -24.72
CA PRO A 358 11.93 29.10 -25.70
C PRO A 358 13.41 28.79 -25.49
N GLU A 359 14.12 29.59 -24.70
CA GLU A 359 15.54 29.44 -24.39
C GLU A 359 15.77 28.55 -23.16
N GLY A 360 14.91 28.61 -22.14
CA GLY A 360 14.92 27.67 -20.99
C GLY A 360 14.70 26.22 -21.43
N LEU A 361 13.70 25.98 -22.27
CA LEU A 361 13.44 24.67 -22.90
C LEU A 361 14.59 24.18 -23.80
N ARG A 362 15.41 25.09 -24.34
CA ARG A 362 16.56 24.76 -25.18
C ARG A 362 17.80 24.36 -24.38
N MET A 363 17.99 24.89 -23.17
CA MET A 363 19.10 24.51 -22.30
C MET A 363 18.92 23.11 -21.71
N LEU A 364 17.72 22.79 -21.19
CA LEU A 364 17.36 21.44 -20.70
C LEU A 364 17.63 20.35 -21.76
N ARG A 365 17.38 20.66 -23.04
CA ARG A 365 17.60 19.72 -24.16
C ARG A 365 19.07 19.46 -24.47
N ASN A 366 19.97 20.38 -24.11
CA ASN A 366 21.40 20.27 -24.42
C ASN A 366 22.17 19.48 -23.35
N GLU A 367 21.79 19.58 -22.06
CA GLU A 367 22.43 18.78 -21.00
C GLU A 367 22.13 17.29 -21.17
N VAL A 368 20.91 16.92 -21.58
CA VAL A 368 20.51 15.53 -21.91
C VAL A 368 21.38 14.92 -23.03
N MET A 369 21.98 15.73 -23.90
CA MET A 369 22.92 15.24 -24.93
C MET A 369 24.38 15.14 -24.46
N SER A 370 24.75 15.77 -23.34
CA SER A 370 26.15 15.78 -22.86
C SER A 370 26.59 14.53 -22.07
N THR A 371 25.66 13.67 -21.69
CA THR A 371 25.92 12.47 -20.85
C THR A 371 26.02 11.16 -21.63
N SER A 372 25.99 11.20 -22.97
CA SER A 372 26.18 10.01 -23.82
C SER A 372 27.67 9.75 -24.14
N PRO A 373 28.19 8.52 -23.97
CA PRO A 373 29.57 8.22 -24.32
C PRO A 373 29.82 8.25 -25.83
N SER A 374 30.93 8.85 -26.24
CA SER A 374 31.27 9.13 -27.63
C SER A 374 31.57 7.87 -28.47
N VAL A 375 30.88 7.72 -29.61
CA VAL A 375 31.24 6.79 -30.69
C VAL A 375 32.00 7.55 -31.79
N PRO A 376 33.13 7.03 -32.32
CA PRO A 376 33.95 7.77 -33.27
C PRO A 376 33.28 7.94 -34.65
N ALA A 377 33.50 9.11 -35.26
CA ALA A 377 32.84 9.53 -36.49
C ALA A 377 33.35 8.81 -37.75
N ALA A 378 32.44 8.57 -38.69
CA ALA A 378 32.75 8.16 -40.07
C ALA A 378 32.19 9.19 -41.07
N SER A 379 32.90 9.30 -42.19
CA SER A 379 32.84 10.34 -43.23
C SER A 379 31.48 10.78 -43.78
N SER A 380 31.42 12.08 -44.06
CA SER A 380 30.43 12.84 -44.82
C SER A 380 29.98 12.26 -46.18
N SER A 381 28.70 12.45 -46.51
CA SER A 381 28.27 12.91 -47.84
C SER A 381 26.97 13.72 -47.74
N SER A 382 26.83 14.72 -48.62
CA SER A 382 25.79 15.75 -48.59
C SER A 382 24.72 15.55 -49.67
N VAL A 383 23.44 15.72 -49.33
CA VAL A 383 22.37 15.97 -50.32
C VAL A 383 21.37 16.96 -49.72
N ASP A 384 21.09 18.04 -50.46
CA ASP A 384 20.09 19.08 -50.15
C ASP A 384 18.66 18.70 -50.59
N VAL A 385 17.69 19.55 -50.22
CA VAL A 385 16.60 20.09 -51.07
C VAL A 385 15.15 19.94 -50.55
N HIS A 386 14.56 21.12 -50.30
CA HIS A 386 13.16 21.58 -50.34
C HIS A 386 12.07 21.21 -49.30
N LEU A 387 11.55 22.29 -48.71
CA LEU A 387 10.25 22.44 -48.09
C LEU A 387 9.18 22.83 -49.14
N HIS A 388 7.99 22.24 -49.04
CA HIS A 388 6.75 22.84 -49.56
C HIS A 388 5.59 22.53 -48.61
N GLY A 389 4.79 23.56 -48.30
CA GLY A 389 3.47 23.42 -47.71
C GLY A 389 2.46 24.29 -48.49
N PRO A 390 1.15 24.01 -48.43
CA PRO A 390 0.11 24.92 -48.90
C PRO A 390 -0.73 25.51 -47.75
N ARG A 391 -1.47 26.58 -48.07
CA ARG A 391 -2.26 27.39 -47.12
C ARG A 391 -3.78 27.24 -47.32
N HIS A 392 -4.51 27.64 -46.27
CA HIS A 392 -5.84 28.27 -46.24
C HIS A 392 -7.12 27.48 -46.62
N GLY A 393 -8.14 27.64 -45.76
CA GLY A 393 -9.56 27.46 -46.04
C GLY A 393 -10.39 27.86 -44.82
N PHE A 394 -11.11 29.00 -44.89
CA PHE A 394 -12.02 29.48 -43.83
C PHE A 394 -13.48 29.09 -44.15
N GLY A 395 -14.28 28.82 -43.12
CA GLY A 395 -15.74 28.67 -43.21
C GLY A 395 -16.38 28.75 -41.81
N PRO A 396 -17.42 29.59 -41.56
CA PRO A 396 -17.94 29.86 -40.22
C PRO A 396 -19.30 29.19 -39.92
N GLN A 397 -19.57 28.91 -38.64
CA GLN A 397 -20.87 28.67 -37.95
C GLN A 397 -20.52 28.11 -36.54
N GLU A 398 -21.28 28.22 -35.45
CA GLU A 398 -22.48 28.99 -35.07
C GLU A 398 -22.51 29.02 -33.51
N THR A 399 -23.20 29.97 -32.88
CA THR A 399 -23.60 29.85 -31.45
C THR A 399 -25.12 29.72 -31.41
N PRO A 400 -25.71 28.91 -30.49
CA PRO A 400 -26.09 29.52 -29.20
C PRO A 400 -26.27 28.57 -27.98
N GLN A 401 -26.60 29.21 -26.85
CA GLN A 401 -27.50 28.74 -25.77
C GLN A 401 -26.97 27.85 -24.63
N SER A 402 -27.81 27.78 -23.59
CA SER A 402 -27.37 27.75 -22.19
C SER A 402 -28.35 27.02 -21.27
N ARG A 403 -27.81 26.25 -20.31
CA ARG A 403 -28.49 25.71 -19.09
C ARG A 403 -29.58 24.63 -19.35
N PRO A 404 -29.97 23.81 -18.35
CA PRO A 404 -29.73 23.94 -16.90
C PRO A 404 -29.11 22.74 -16.17
N SER A 405 -28.80 23.00 -14.90
CA SER A 405 -28.37 22.06 -13.85
C SER A 405 -29.43 21.00 -13.50
N VAL A 406 -28.99 19.78 -13.19
CA VAL A 406 -29.80 18.74 -12.52
C VAL A 406 -29.16 18.42 -11.17
N GLN A 407 -29.96 18.45 -10.10
CA GLN A 407 -29.56 18.00 -8.77
C GLN A 407 -29.60 16.48 -8.70
N ALA A 408 -28.50 15.83 -8.33
CA ALA A 408 -28.48 14.40 -8.01
C ALA A 408 -28.85 14.20 -6.53
N PHE A 409 -29.87 13.41 -6.26
CA PHE A 409 -30.19 12.93 -4.91
C PHE A 409 -29.17 11.87 -4.48
N SER A 410 -28.68 11.97 -3.23
CA SER A 410 -27.80 10.97 -2.63
C SER A 410 -28.60 9.90 -1.90
N GLU A 411 -28.65 8.68 -2.43
CA GLU A 411 -29.05 7.50 -1.66
C GLU A 411 -27.79 6.72 -1.21
N SER A 412 -27.48 6.83 0.08
CA SER A 412 -26.33 6.19 0.70
C SER A 412 -26.63 4.74 1.08
N THR A 413 -26.26 3.78 0.23
CA THR A 413 -26.24 2.35 0.61
C THR A 413 -24.86 1.99 1.15
N LEU A 414 -24.71 2.02 2.47
CA LEU A 414 -23.50 1.59 3.18
C LEU A 414 -23.38 0.05 3.19
N LEU A 415 -22.47 -0.48 2.36
CA LEU A 415 -21.93 -1.83 2.51
C LEU A 415 -20.52 -1.74 3.10
N ARG A 416 -20.28 -2.45 4.21
CA ARG A 416 -19.03 -2.42 4.96
C ARG A 416 -17.92 -3.12 4.19
N THR A 417 -16.83 -2.42 3.90
CA THR A 417 -15.57 -3.03 3.46
C THR A 417 -14.84 -3.65 4.65
N SER A 418 -14.51 -4.94 4.54
CA SER A 418 -13.75 -5.68 5.55
C SER A 418 -12.26 -5.42 5.42
N GLY A 419 -11.79 -4.34 6.05
CA GLY A 419 -10.37 -4.20 6.40
C GLY A 419 -10.08 -4.93 7.71
N ALA A 420 -8.93 -5.59 7.81
CA ALA A 420 -8.46 -6.26 9.03
C ALA A 420 -7.99 -5.23 10.08
N ALA A 421 -8.92 -4.50 10.67
CA ALA A 421 -8.73 -3.64 11.84
C ALA A 421 -10.00 -3.70 12.70
N GLY A 422 -9.99 -4.53 13.74
CA GLY A 422 -11.18 -4.88 14.52
C GLY A 422 -11.60 -3.81 15.53
N ASP A 423 -12.46 -2.88 15.12
CA ASP A 423 -12.95 -1.79 15.98
C ASP A 423 -13.90 -2.31 17.10
N ARG A 424 -13.36 -2.56 18.30
CA ARG A 424 -14.13 -2.97 19.49
C ARG A 424 -14.56 -1.76 20.33
N SER A 425 -15.67 -1.13 19.97
CA SER A 425 -16.33 -0.14 20.85
C SER A 425 -17.28 -0.82 21.84
N SER A 426 -17.12 -0.54 23.14
CA SER A 426 -18.01 -0.97 24.22
C SER A 426 -19.29 -0.13 24.28
N SER A 427 -20.46 -0.77 24.23
CA SER A 427 -21.76 -0.10 24.39
C SER A 427 -22.41 -0.45 25.73
N SER A 428 -22.69 0.59 26.53
CA SER A 428 -23.38 0.49 27.82
C SER A 428 -24.86 0.12 27.66
N SER A 429 -25.38 -0.59 28.64
CA SER A 429 -26.74 -1.13 28.69
C SER A 429 -27.86 -0.07 28.72
N VAL A 430 -28.88 -0.26 27.87
CA VAL A 430 -30.25 0.27 28.09
C VAL A 430 -31.25 -0.80 27.69
N SER A 431 -32.20 -1.11 28.57
CA SER A 431 -33.21 -2.16 28.38
C SER A 431 -34.47 -1.66 27.67
N ARG A 432 -34.94 -2.41 26.66
CA ARG A 432 -36.33 -2.34 26.15
C ARG A 432 -36.83 -3.74 25.77
N GLN A 433 -38.09 -4.04 26.10
CA GLN A 433 -38.73 -5.33 25.84
C GLN A 433 -39.17 -5.48 24.37
N PRO A 434 -39.26 -6.72 23.84
CA PRO A 434 -39.79 -6.98 22.50
C PRO A 434 -41.33 -7.04 22.49
N PRO A 435 -42.01 -6.53 21.44
CA PRO A 435 -43.43 -6.74 21.23
C PRO A 435 -43.74 -8.11 20.59
N SER A 436 -44.85 -8.72 21.01
CA SER A 436 -45.37 -9.98 20.47
C SER A 436 -46.15 -9.79 19.17
N PHE A 437 -45.97 -10.70 18.19
CA PHE A 437 -46.86 -10.81 17.03
C PHE A 437 -47.36 -12.25 16.82
N GLN A 438 -48.66 -12.39 16.54
CA GLN A 438 -49.32 -13.66 16.21
C GLN A 438 -49.42 -13.84 14.67
N PRO A 439 -49.42 -15.08 14.16
CA PRO A 439 -49.60 -15.35 12.73
C PRO A 439 -51.08 -15.46 12.31
N ALA A 440 -51.40 -14.98 11.11
CA ALA A 440 -52.70 -15.19 10.46
C ALA A 440 -52.66 -16.39 9.48
N PRO A 441 -53.78 -17.10 9.20
CA PRO A 441 -53.72 -18.43 8.59
C PRO A 441 -54.25 -18.55 7.15
N GLY A 442 -53.69 -19.51 6.39
CA GLY A 442 -54.52 -20.54 5.72
C GLY A 442 -54.36 -20.78 4.21
N LYS A 443 -54.38 -22.10 3.86
CA LYS A 443 -54.60 -22.74 2.53
C LYS A 443 -53.42 -22.67 1.53
N ALA A 444 -53.17 -23.62 0.61
CA ALA A 444 -53.55 -25.04 0.37
C ALA A 444 -52.87 -25.51 -0.96
N TRP A 445 -52.57 -26.77 -1.30
CA TRP A 445 -52.33 -28.07 -0.60
C TRP A 445 -51.71 -29.07 -1.65
N LEU A 446 -51.26 -30.27 -1.23
CA LEU A 446 -50.83 -31.44 -2.07
C LEU A 446 -49.48 -31.33 -2.81
N GLY A 447 -48.65 -32.38 -2.91
CA GLY A 447 -48.68 -33.71 -2.28
C GLY A 447 -47.55 -34.64 -2.77
N GLY A 448 -47.16 -35.65 -1.98
CA GLY A 448 -46.14 -36.65 -2.38
C GLY A 448 -45.54 -37.46 -1.21
N ARG A 449 -46.01 -38.70 -0.99
CA ARG A 449 -45.38 -39.73 -0.13
C ARG A 449 -44.36 -40.54 -1.00
N VAL A 450 -43.47 -41.44 -0.55
CA VAL A 450 -43.47 -42.43 0.56
C VAL A 450 -42.02 -42.88 0.91
N SER A 451 -41.70 -43.03 2.21
CA SER A 451 -40.68 -43.89 2.92
C SER A 451 -39.21 -44.02 2.40
N VAL A 452 -38.19 -44.29 3.23
CA VAL A 452 -37.88 -45.60 3.87
C VAL A 452 -37.30 -45.46 5.31
N ASN A 453 -37.52 -46.49 6.13
CA ASN A 453 -36.92 -46.84 7.45
C ASN A 453 -35.37 -46.88 7.49
N SER A 454 -34.64 -47.10 8.61
CA SER A 454 -34.82 -46.85 10.06
C SER A 454 -33.58 -47.37 10.84
N ARG A 455 -33.24 -46.73 11.98
CA ARG A 455 -32.41 -47.25 13.10
C ARG A 455 -30.91 -47.54 12.88
N LEU A 456 -30.09 -46.95 13.77
CA LEU A 456 -29.01 -47.50 14.62
C LEU A 456 -28.06 -46.32 14.98
N GLY A 457 -27.59 -46.10 16.19
CA GLY A 457 -27.84 -46.72 17.50
C GLY A 457 -26.78 -46.25 18.51
N GLU A 458 -27.16 -45.64 19.62
CA GLU A 458 -26.21 -45.09 20.61
C GLU A 458 -25.50 -46.17 21.46
N ARG A 459 -24.20 -45.95 21.73
CA ARG A 459 -23.53 -46.20 23.02
C ARG A 459 -22.07 -45.75 22.97
N GLY A 460 -21.61 -44.94 23.95
CA GLY A 460 -20.19 -44.56 24.10
C GLY A 460 -19.44 -45.46 25.10
N TRP A 461 -18.14 -45.21 25.33
CA TRP A 461 -17.41 -45.45 26.60
C TRP A 461 -15.92 -44.98 26.55
N ARG A 462 -15.48 -44.34 27.65
CA ARG A 462 -14.11 -44.30 28.28
C ARG A 462 -12.87 -43.80 27.53
N LEU A 463 -12.22 -42.83 28.18
CA LEU A 463 -10.77 -42.55 28.16
C LEU A 463 -9.99 -43.53 29.07
N PRO A 464 -8.69 -43.80 28.81
CA PRO A 464 -7.84 -44.58 29.69
C PRO A 464 -7.06 -43.74 30.72
N GLN A 465 -7.05 -44.16 31.98
CA GLN A 465 -6.11 -43.68 33.01
C GLN A 465 -4.93 -44.66 33.15
N LYS A 466 -3.73 -44.13 33.43
CA LYS A 466 -2.58 -44.92 33.94
C LYS A 466 -2.61 -44.97 35.47
N PRO A 467 -2.16 -46.07 36.11
CA PRO A 467 -2.17 -46.19 37.56
C PRO A 467 -0.91 -45.61 38.22
N LEU A 468 -1.09 -45.05 39.41
CA LEU A 468 -0.05 -44.77 40.41
C LEU A 468 -0.26 -45.73 41.59
N SER A 469 0.82 -46.28 42.15
CA SER A 469 0.78 -47.24 43.26
C SER A 469 1.86 -46.94 44.30
N SER A 470 1.50 -47.03 45.59
CA SER A 470 2.36 -46.91 46.81
C SER A 470 3.16 -45.59 46.94
N GLY A 471 3.09 -44.79 48.00
CA GLY A 471 2.46 -44.95 49.31
C GLY A 471 3.47 -45.29 50.40
N LEU A 472 3.65 -44.41 51.39
CA LEU A 472 3.99 -44.70 52.80
C LEU A 472 3.98 -43.42 53.66
N ASP A 473 3.63 -43.62 54.92
CA ASP A 473 3.31 -42.65 55.98
C ASP A 473 4.47 -41.78 56.50
N GLY A 474 4.12 -40.73 57.25
CA GLY A 474 4.79 -40.44 58.52
C GLY A 474 5.04 -38.97 58.88
N GLY A 475 4.47 -38.52 60.00
CA GLY A 475 4.92 -37.32 60.75
C GLY A 475 3.88 -36.22 60.90
#